data_AF-A0A7R9TP18-F1
#
_entry.id   AF-A0A7R9TP18-F1
#
_cell.length_a   1.000
_cell.length_b   1.000
_cell.length_c   1.000
_cell.angle_alpha   90.00
_cell.angle_beta   90.00
_cell.angle_gamma   90.00
#
_symmetry.space_group_name_H-M   'P 1'
#
loop_
_entity.id
_entity.type
_entity.pdbx_description
1 polymer ?
#
loop_
_entity_poly.entity_id
_entity_poly.type
_entity_poly.pdbx_seq_one_letter_code
_entity_poly.pdbx_strand_id
1 'polypeptide(L)'
;AEDAAEAARATARIAEEAATGGGGGAFDAVLVDGGVTALQLVVGFVVGVFPFAWASVEFGKRILIQRRCEGCGGSGLVEIGSKGLRRKVRCRACGGFLPWESWEKFFLGTGTPGTGGPLLVPRGQTGRLTYKVPPRRDAAGGGGRAKEAAVGARASAEDSEA
;
A
#
# COMPACT_ATOMS: atom_id res chain seq x y z
N ALA A 1 -5.00 3.48 -10.72
CA ALA A 1 -5.59 4.82 -10.45
C ALA A 1 -7.10 4.70 -10.46
N GLU A 2 -7.62 3.94 -11.43
CA GLU A 2 -9.03 3.50 -11.48
C GLU A 2 -9.45 2.76 -10.20
N ASP A 3 -8.64 1.84 -9.65
CA ASP A 3 -9.00 1.13 -8.40
C ASP A 3 -9.17 2.06 -7.18
N ALA A 4 -8.39 3.14 -7.12
CA ALA A 4 -8.50 4.12 -6.03
C ALA A 4 -9.70 5.06 -6.24
N ALA A 5 -10.04 5.37 -7.50
CA ALA A 5 -11.24 6.10 -7.84
C ALA A 5 -12.49 5.25 -7.60
N GLU A 6 -12.43 3.94 -7.83
CA GLU A 6 -13.50 2.99 -7.56
C GLU A 6 -13.70 2.78 -6.06
N ALA A 7 -12.62 2.63 -5.29
CA ALA A 7 -12.70 2.60 -3.82
C ALA A 7 -13.24 3.92 -3.25
N ALA A 8 -12.84 5.07 -3.78
CA ALA A 8 -13.38 6.36 -3.37
C ALA A 8 -14.86 6.53 -3.74
N ARG A 9 -15.29 6.03 -4.92
CA ARG A 9 -16.70 6.01 -5.34
C ARG A 9 -17.53 5.04 -4.50
N ALA A 10 -16.99 3.88 -4.14
CA ALA A 10 -17.65 2.93 -3.25
C ALA A 10 -17.80 3.51 -1.84
N THR A 11 -16.77 4.19 -1.33
CA THR A 11 -16.83 4.89 -0.03
C THR A 11 -17.81 6.07 -0.09
N ALA A 12 -17.86 6.80 -1.20
CA ALA A 12 -18.82 7.87 -1.43
C ALA A 12 -20.27 7.33 -1.50
N ARG A 13 -20.49 6.19 -2.15
CA ARG A 13 -21.80 5.52 -2.18
C ARG A 13 -22.23 5.02 -0.81
N ILE A 14 -21.33 4.45 -0.02
CA ILE A 14 -21.63 4.05 1.36
C ILE A 14 -21.94 5.28 2.23
N ALA A 15 -21.23 6.39 2.03
CA ALA A 15 -21.52 7.64 2.72
C ALA A 15 -22.86 8.27 2.27
N GLU A 16 -23.21 8.14 0.99
CA GLU A 16 -24.48 8.62 0.42
C GLU A 16 -25.65 7.73 0.84
N GLU A 17 -25.48 6.41 0.89
CA GLU A 17 -26.44 5.44 1.45
C GLU A 17 -26.61 5.64 2.96
N ALA A 18 -25.55 6.00 3.69
CA ALA A 18 -25.66 6.40 5.10
C ALA A 18 -26.36 7.76 5.28
N ALA A 19 -26.27 8.66 4.29
CA ALA A 19 -26.95 9.95 4.30
C ALA A 19 -28.42 9.85 3.85
N THR A 20 -28.76 8.89 3.01
CA THR A 20 -30.11 8.69 2.42
C THR A 20 -30.91 7.57 3.13
N GLY A 21 -30.23 6.69 3.87
CA GLY A 21 -30.80 5.59 4.64
C GLY A 21 -31.41 6.04 5.96
N GLY A 22 -32.54 6.75 5.91
CA GLY A 22 -33.47 6.87 7.03
C GLY A 22 -33.93 8.28 7.38
N GLY A 23 -34.94 8.76 6.65
CA GLY A 23 -36.01 9.65 7.15
C GLY A 23 -35.59 11.07 7.55
N GLY A 24 -36.20 12.07 6.91
CA GLY A 24 -36.03 13.51 7.17
C GLY A 24 -36.50 14.03 8.54
N GLY A 25 -36.23 13.30 9.63
CA GLY A 25 -36.44 13.73 11.01
C GLY A 25 -35.36 13.22 11.99
N ALA A 26 -34.42 12.36 11.57
CA ALA A 26 -33.42 11.76 12.47
C ALA A 26 -32.19 12.64 12.74
N PHE A 27 -31.88 13.61 11.88
CA PHE A 27 -30.68 14.44 12.00
C PHE A 27 -30.75 15.52 13.09
N ASP A 28 -31.96 15.87 13.53
CA ASP A 28 -32.23 16.89 14.55
C ASP A 28 -32.52 16.30 15.94
N ALA A 29 -32.52 14.97 16.06
CA ALA A 29 -32.66 14.32 17.35
C ALA A 29 -31.44 14.64 18.22
N VAL A 30 -31.68 15.34 19.33
CA VAL A 30 -30.71 15.49 20.42
C VAL A 30 -30.52 14.11 21.04
N LEU A 31 -29.36 13.49 20.78
CA LEU A 31 -29.08 12.11 21.20
C LEU A 31 -28.50 12.00 22.62
N VAL A 32 -28.07 13.12 23.20
CA VAL A 32 -27.42 13.18 24.51
C VAL A 32 -27.93 14.41 25.25
N ASP A 33 -28.17 14.31 26.56
CA ASP A 33 -28.65 15.38 27.47
C ASP A 33 -27.76 16.66 27.52
N GLY A 34 -26.77 16.79 26.64
CA GLY A 34 -25.91 17.96 26.45
C GLY A 34 -26.11 18.70 25.12
N GLY A 35 -27.20 18.44 24.37
CA GLY A 35 -27.52 19.20 23.14
C GLY A 35 -26.77 18.76 21.88
N VAL A 36 -26.19 17.55 21.86
CA VAL A 36 -25.49 17.02 20.69
C VAL A 36 -26.48 16.37 19.73
N THR A 37 -26.52 16.84 18.48
CA THR A 37 -27.39 16.29 17.43
C THR A 37 -26.75 15.06 16.77
N ALA A 38 -27.59 14.20 16.17
CA ALA A 38 -27.12 13.07 15.36
C ALA A 38 -26.13 13.51 14.28
N LEU A 39 -26.40 14.64 13.64
CA LEU A 39 -25.52 15.21 12.62
C LEU A 39 -24.14 15.56 13.19
N GLN A 40 -24.08 16.16 14.39
CA GLN A 40 -22.81 16.51 15.03
C GLN A 40 -21.97 15.26 15.35
N LEU A 41 -22.60 14.15 15.74
CA LEU A 41 -21.91 12.87 15.96
C LEU A 41 -21.36 12.30 14.65
N VAL A 42 -22.16 12.28 13.59
CA VAL A 42 -21.72 11.78 12.27
C VAL A 42 -20.58 12.62 11.72
N VAL A 43 -20.71 13.95 11.76
CA VAL A 43 -19.66 14.87 11.31
C VAL A 43 -18.39 14.70 12.15
N GLY A 44 -18.52 14.64 13.48
CA GLY A 44 -17.39 14.43 14.38
C GLY A 44 -16.67 13.10 14.10
N PHE A 45 -17.41 12.03 13.86
CA PHE A 45 -16.86 10.73 13.49
C PHE A 45 -16.14 10.78 12.13
N VAL A 46 -16.76 11.36 11.10
CA VAL A 46 -16.15 11.48 9.76
C VAL A 46 -14.85 12.29 9.84
N VAL A 47 -14.87 13.45 10.50
CA VAL A 47 -13.67 14.28 10.69
C VAL A 47 -12.60 13.54 11.50
N GLY A 48 -13.01 12.76 12.50
CA GLY A 48 -12.09 11.96 13.30
C GLY A 48 -11.43 10.80 12.53
N VAL A 49 -12.18 10.08 11.69
CA VAL A 49 -11.70 8.88 11.00
C VAL A 49 -11.01 9.19 9.68
N PHE A 50 -11.46 10.23 8.96
CA PHE A 50 -10.94 10.60 7.64
C PHE A 50 -9.40 10.69 7.55
N PRO A 51 -8.68 11.39 8.45
CA PRO A 51 -7.23 11.48 8.36
C PRO A 51 -6.53 10.12 8.49
N PHE A 52 -7.07 9.20 9.30
CA PHE A 52 -6.52 7.85 9.44
C PHE A 52 -6.79 7.00 8.20
N ALA A 53 -7.99 7.09 7.64
CA ALA A 53 -8.33 6.42 6.39
C ALA A 53 -7.39 6.89 5.26
N TRP A 54 -7.22 8.20 5.10
CA TRP A 54 -6.30 8.77 4.12
C TRP A 54 -4.85 8.32 4.34
N ALA A 55 -4.37 8.39 5.59
CA ALA A 55 -3.03 7.95 5.94
C ALA A 55 -2.81 6.47 5.65
N SER A 56 -3.80 5.62 5.90
CA SER A 56 -3.71 4.17 5.64
C SER A 56 -3.53 3.86 4.16
N VAL A 57 -4.22 4.61 3.28
CA VAL A 57 -4.09 4.46 1.82
C VAL A 57 -2.69 4.86 1.35
N GLU A 58 -2.19 6.02 1.77
CA GLU A 58 -0.85 6.49 1.38
C GLU A 58 0.27 5.64 1.99
N PHE A 59 0.09 5.16 3.21
CA PHE A 59 0.96 4.19 3.86
C PHE A 59 0.98 2.87 3.09
N GLY A 60 -0.18 2.36 2.70
CA GLY A 60 -0.33 1.16 1.88
C GLY A 60 0.39 1.27 0.53
N LYS A 61 0.31 2.43 -0.13
CA LYS A 61 1.05 2.68 -1.38
C LYS A 61 2.57 2.55 -1.19
N ARG A 62 3.12 3.06 -0.07
CA ARG A 62 4.56 2.88 0.25
C ARG A 62 4.92 1.43 0.50
N ILE A 63 4.07 0.66 1.17
CA ILE A 63 4.26 -0.79 1.35
C ILE A 63 4.31 -1.50 0.00
N LEU A 64 3.37 -1.19 -0.90
CA LEU A 64 3.31 -1.82 -2.23
C LEU A 64 4.54 -1.50 -3.08
N ILE A 65 5.01 -0.25 -3.09
CA ILE A 65 6.26 0.13 -3.79
C ILE A 65 7.43 -0.69 -3.26
N GLN A 66 7.55 -0.82 -1.94
CA GLN A 66 8.62 -1.59 -1.34
C GLN A 66 8.53 -3.07 -1.69
N ARG A 67 7.36 -3.69 -1.54
CA ARG A 67 7.13 -5.11 -1.86
C ARG A 67 7.39 -5.45 -3.34
N ARG A 68 7.26 -4.47 -4.24
CA ARG A 68 7.53 -4.62 -5.69
C ARG A 68 8.98 -4.27 -6.08
N CYS A 69 9.82 -3.84 -5.15
CA CYS A 69 11.20 -3.42 -5.42
C CYS A 69 12.13 -4.62 -5.65
N GLU A 70 12.81 -4.67 -6.81
CA GLU A 70 13.82 -5.70 -7.09
C GLU A 70 15.07 -5.55 -6.27
N GLY A 71 15.50 -4.31 -6.03
CA GLY A 71 16.79 -4.04 -5.37
C GLY A 71 16.87 -4.62 -3.97
N CYS A 72 15.74 -4.83 -3.29
CA CYS A 72 15.69 -5.49 -1.97
C CYS A 72 14.74 -6.70 -1.90
N GLY A 73 14.13 -7.11 -3.02
CA GLY A 73 13.16 -8.21 -3.07
C GLY A 73 11.96 -8.04 -2.13
N GLY A 74 11.60 -6.80 -1.77
CA GLY A 74 10.50 -6.52 -0.84
C GLY A 74 10.88 -6.38 0.63
N SER A 75 12.08 -6.77 1.05
CA SER A 75 12.51 -6.72 2.45
C SER A 75 12.72 -5.29 2.98
N GLY A 76 13.00 -4.34 2.09
CA GLY A 76 13.34 -2.95 2.43
C GLY A 76 14.81 -2.75 2.83
N LEU A 77 15.57 -3.83 2.96
CA LEU A 77 16.96 -3.84 3.39
C LEU A 77 17.85 -4.47 2.31
N VAL A 78 19.08 -4.01 2.22
CA VAL A 78 20.12 -4.56 1.33
C VAL A 78 21.36 -4.84 2.16
N GLU A 79 21.95 -6.01 1.97
CA GLU A 79 23.19 -6.39 2.64
C GLU A 79 24.38 -5.74 1.92
N ILE A 80 25.14 -4.93 2.64
CA ILE A 80 26.36 -4.29 2.15
C ILE A 80 27.52 -4.73 3.05
N GLY A 81 28.66 -5.08 2.44
CA GLY A 81 29.89 -5.45 3.13
C GLY A 81 30.48 -6.78 2.69
N SER A 82 31.77 -6.98 2.94
CA SER A 82 32.51 -8.21 2.68
C SER A 82 32.32 -9.24 3.81
N LYS A 83 32.80 -10.49 3.60
CA LYS A 83 32.51 -11.69 4.43
C LYS A 83 32.61 -11.54 5.98
N GLY A 84 33.22 -10.47 6.52
CA GLY A 84 33.29 -10.19 7.96
C GLY A 84 32.53 -8.94 8.45
N LEU A 85 31.98 -8.10 7.57
CA LEU A 85 31.34 -6.82 7.92
C LEU A 85 30.00 -6.60 7.20
N ARG A 86 29.20 -7.67 7.08
CA ARG A 86 27.90 -7.62 6.39
C ARG A 86 26.90 -6.85 7.25
N ARG A 87 26.55 -5.64 6.83
CA ARG A 87 25.54 -4.79 7.47
C ARG A 87 24.33 -4.68 6.56
N LYS A 88 23.13 -4.76 7.13
CA LYS A 88 21.89 -4.47 6.43
C LYS A 88 21.64 -2.97 6.48
N VAL A 89 21.47 -2.35 5.31
CA VAL A 89 21.13 -0.92 5.19
C VAL A 89 19.80 -0.76 4.48
N ARG A 90 19.14 0.38 4.65
CA ARG A 90 17.91 0.69 3.92
C ARG A 90 18.13 0.72 2.41
N CYS A 91 17.22 0.10 1.67
CA CYS A 91 17.25 0.11 0.22
C CYS A 91 17.06 1.53 -0.32
N ARG A 92 18.06 2.04 -1.06
CA ARG A 92 17.99 3.37 -1.67
C ARG A 92 17.06 3.46 -2.89
N ALA A 93 16.62 2.32 -3.46
CA ALA A 93 15.73 2.31 -4.62
C ALA A 93 14.26 2.59 -4.23
N CYS A 94 13.73 1.84 -3.25
CA CYS A 94 12.37 2.04 -2.73
C CYS A 94 12.30 2.91 -1.47
N GLY A 95 13.44 3.28 -0.90
CA GLY A 95 13.55 4.11 0.30
C GLY A 95 13.61 3.33 1.63
N GLY A 96 13.37 2.01 1.60
CA GLY A 96 13.49 1.14 2.78
C GLY A 96 12.57 1.57 3.92
N PHE A 97 11.26 1.66 3.63
CA PHE A 97 10.25 2.21 4.53
C PHE A 97 10.06 1.35 5.78
N LEU A 98 9.87 0.05 5.61
CA LEU A 98 9.68 -0.92 6.69
C LEU A 98 10.75 -2.03 6.64
N PRO A 99 11.43 -2.38 7.75
CA PRO A 99 12.31 -3.53 7.79
C PRO A 99 11.48 -4.81 8.01
N TRP A 100 10.96 -5.42 6.95
CA TRP A 100 10.12 -6.65 6.98
C TRP A 100 10.90 -7.92 7.41
N GLU A 101 12.00 -7.76 8.13
CA GLU A 101 12.81 -8.84 8.67
C GLU A 101 12.37 -9.21 10.09
N SER A 102 11.98 -8.23 10.93
CA SER A 102 11.41 -8.48 12.26
C SER A 102 10.67 -7.25 12.81
N TRP A 103 9.68 -7.50 13.67
CA TRP A 103 9.00 -6.44 14.45
C TRP A 103 9.95 -5.72 15.40
N GLU A 104 10.96 -6.42 15.92
CA GLU A 104 12.01 -5.82 16.74
C GLU A 104 12.77 -4.75 15.95
N LYS A 105 13.17 -5.03 14.69
CA LYS A 105 13.81 -4.02 13.83
C LYS A 105 12.88 -2.89 13.42
N PHE A 106 11.58 -3.12 13.41
CA PHE A 106 10.60 -2.05 13.16
C PHE A 106 10.53 -1.07 14.32
N PHE A 107 10.47 -1.54 15.56
CA PHE A 107 10.39 -0.68 16.75
C PHE A 107 11.74 -0.14 17.25
N LEU A 108 12.81 -0.94 17.16
CA LEU A 108 14.14 -0.65 17.72
C LEU A 108 15.20 -0.34 16.66
N GLY A 109 14.89 -0.53 15.37
CA GLY A 109 15.86 -0.39 14.28
C GLY A 109 16.33 1.04 14.02
N THR A 110 15.65 2.06 14.53
CA THR A 110 16.15 3.45 14.50
C THR A 110 17.35 3.67 15.42
N GLY A 111 17.57 2.79 16.41
CA GLY A 111 18.69 2.85 17.35
C GLY A 111 19.99 2.19 16.85
N THR A 112 19.97 1.42 15.77
CA THR A 112 21.19 0.76 15.24
C THR A 112 21.88 1.59 14.15
N PRO A 113 23.19 1.90 14.29
CA PRO A 113 23.95 2.64 13.29
C PRO A 113 23.97 1.91 11.95
N GLY A 114 23.35 2.52 10.93
CA GLY A 114 23.16 1.95 9.58
C GLY A 114 21.70 1.85 9.13
N THR A 115 20.76 1.92 10.08
CA THR A 115 19.30 1.84 9.83
C THR A 115 18.58 3.15 10.19
N GLY A 116 19.20 4.02 11.00
CA GLY A 116 18.63 5.26 11.57
C GLY A 116 18.82 6.57 10.77
N GLY A 117 18.82 6.53 9.44
CA GLY A 117 18.80 7.75 8.61
C GLY A 117 17.36 8.26 8.36
N PRO A 118 17.18 9.49 7.86
CA PRO A 118 15.87 10.01 7.46
C PRO A 118 15.16 9.05 6.50
N LEU A 119 13.83 8.96 6.63
CA LEU A 119 13.00 8.20 5.68
C LEU A 119 13.25 8.72 4.27
N LEU A 120 13.69 7.81 3.40
CA LEU A 120 14.01 8.16 2.03
C LEU A 120 12.73 8.08 1.19
N VAL A 121 12.59 9.04 0.28
CA VAL A 121 11.57 8.98 -0.76
C VAL A 121 12.01 7.94 -1.80
N PRO A 122 11.10 7.08 -2.30
CA PRO A 122 11.41 6.19 -3.41
C PRO A 122 12.01 6.97 -4.59
N ARG A 123 13.01 6.41 -5.27
CA ARG A 123 13.65 7.09 -6.40
C ARG A 123 12.63 7.39 -7.50
N GLY A 124 12.71 8.58 -8.09
CA GLY A 124 11.80 9.03 -9.14
C GLY A 124 10.44 9.52 -8.65
N GLN A 125 10.22 9.65 -7.33
CA GLN A 125 9.02 10.27 -6.77
C GLN A 125 9.36 11.58 -6.06
N THR A 126 8.57 12.61 -6.32
CA THR A 126 8.73 13.96 -5.73
C THR A 126 7.65 14.27 -4.69
N GLY A 127 6.57 13.49 -4.65
CA GLY A 127 5.48 13.65 -3.69
C GLY A 127 5.90 13.23 -2.28
N ARG A 128 5.75 14.13 -1.30
CA ARG A 128 5.87 13.80 0.13
C ARG A 128 4.56 13.30 0.74
N LEU A 129 3.43 13.67 0.14
CA LEU A 129 2.08 13.35 0.63
C LEU A 129 1.34 12.32 -0.21
N THR A 130 1.71 12.14 -1.48
CA THR A 130 1.06 11.20 -2.39
C THR A 130 2.09 10.35 -3.13
N TYR A 131 1.90 9.02 -3.10
CA TYR A 131 2.79 8.07 -3.78
C TYR A 131 2.15 7.48 -5.02
N LYS A 132 2.95 7.25 -6.06
CA LYS A 132 2.51 6.50 -7.25
C LYS A 132 3.04 5.08 -7.16
N VAL A 133 2.14 4.10 -7.17
CA VAL A 133 2.54 2.69 -7.12
C VAL A 133 2.88 2.22 -8.55
N PRO A 134 4.09 1.69 -8.80
CA PRO A 134 4.42 1.13 -10.11
C PRO A 134 3.54 -0.10 -10.37
N PRO A 135 3.10 -0.35 -11.62
CA PRO A 135 2.27 -1.51 -11.95
C PRO A 135 2.96 -2.81 -11.53
N ARG A 136 2.16 -3.82 -11.19
CA ARG A 136 2.68 -5.16 -10.83
C ARG A 136 3.26 -5.79 -12.11
N ARG A 137 4.40 -6.47 -12.01
CA ARG A 137 5.15 -6.95 -13.19
C ARG A 137 4.39 -7.96 -14.04
N ASP A 138 3.54 -8.78 -13.44
CA ASP A 138 2.59 -9.66 -14.13
C ASP A 138 1.60 -8.88 -15.01
N ALA A 139 1.21 -7.66 -14.63
CA ALA A 139 0.39 -6.78 -15.47
C ALA A 139 1.17 -6.15 -16.64
N ALA A 140 2.50 -6.00 -16.52
CA ALA A 140 3.37 -5.46 -17.58
C ALA A 140 4.02 -6.56 -18.45
N GLY A 141 3.98 -7.82 -18.02
CA GLY A 141 4.71 -8.95 -18.59
C GLY A 141 3.84 -10.11 -19.09
N GLY A 142 2.56 -9.86 -19.37
CA GLY A 142 1.61 -10.87 -19.87
C GLY A 142 1.93 -11.50 -21.24
N GLY A 143 3.08 -11.18 -21.86
CA GLY A 143 3.50 -11.75 -23.14
C GLY A 143 4.44 -12.96 -23.05
N GLY A 144 5.08 -13.21 -21.90
CA GLY A 144 6.10 -14.28 -21.76
C GLY A 144 5.50 -15.66 -21.48
N ARG A 145 4.57 -15.73 -20.52
CA ARG A 145 4.01 -17.00 -20.04
C ARG A 145 3.11 -17.72 -21.05
N ALA A 146 2.45 -16.95 -21.92
CA ALA A 146 1.65 -17.51 -23.02
C ALA A 146 2.52 -18.15 -24.10
N LYS A 147 3.77 -17.69 -24.30
CA LYS A 147 4.69 -18.27 -25.28
C LYS A 147 5.33 -19.56 -24.78
N GLU A 148 5.69 -19.66 -23.50
CA GLU A 148 6.18 -20.92 -22.92
C GLU A 148 5.09 -22.00 -22.87
N ALA A 149 3.83 -21.64 -22.59
CA ALA A 149 2.71 -22.56 -22.67
C ALA A 149 2.41 -23.01 -24.12
N ALA A 150 2.56 -22.12 -25.11
CA ALA A 150 2.39 -22.47 -26.52
C ALA A 150 3.55 -23.31 -27.10
N VAL A 151 4.78 -23.11 -26.62
CA VAL A 151 5.94 -23.93 -27.00
C VAL A 151 5.87 -25.32 -26.36
N GLY A 152 5.46 -25.41 -25.09
CA GLY A 152 5.22 -26.69 -24.42
C GLY A 152 4.08 -27.50 -25.06
N ALA A 153 3.00 -26.82 -25.49
CA ALA A 153 1.88 -27.48 -26.16
C ALA A 153 2.20 -27.96 -27.59
N ARG A 154 3.12 -27.29 -28.31
CA ARG A 154 3.58 -27.73 -29.64
C ARG A 154 4.55 -28.90 -29.55
N ALA A 155 5.47 -28.88 -28.58
CA ALA A 155 6.39 -29.99 -28.34
C ALA A 155 5.66 -31.30 -27.97
N SER A 156 4.55 -31.22 -27.21
CA SER A 156 3.76 -32.41 -26.87
C SER A 156 2.85 -32.94 -28.00
N ALA A 157 2.60 -32.13 -29.04
CA ALA A 157 1.83 -32.56 -30.20
C ALA A 157 2.71 -33.29 -31.23
N GLU A 158 3.97 -32.90 -31.38
CA GLU A 158 4.91 -33.51 -32.34
C GLU A 158 5.41 -34.91 -31.90
N ASP A 159 5.41 -35.23 -30.59
CA ASP A 159 5.77 -36.56 -30.06
C ASP A 159 4.63 -37.60 -30.12
N SER A 160 3.41 -37.23 -30.56
CA SER A 160 2.26 -38.15 -30.65
C SER A 160 1.93 -38.61 -32.08
N GLU A 161 2.67 -38.16 -33.08
CA GLU A 161 2.48 -38.52 -34.50
C GLU A 161 3.67 -39.30 -35.12
N ALA A 162 4.57 -39.86 -34.30
CA ALA A 162 5.67 -40.74 -34.73
C ALA A 162 5.45 -42.22 -34.35
#